data_AF-A0A3D2CAK8-F1
#
_entry.id   AF-A0A3D2CAK8-F1
#
_cell.length_a   1.000
_cell.length_b   1.000
_cell.length_c   1.000
_cell.angle_alpha   90.00
_cell.angle_beta   90.00
_cell.angle_gamma   90.00
#
_symmetry.space_group_name_H-M   'P 1'
#
loop_
_entity.id
_entity.type
_entity.pdbx_description
1 polymer ?
#
loop_
_entity_poly.entity_id
_entity_poly.type
_entity_poly.pdbx_seq_one_letter_code
_entity_poly.pdbx_strand_id
1 'polypeptide(L)' 'TGAIMAVPAHDARDHAFARKFALDIIPVISTPGGHDIQAEAWTGDGPAINSGEFDGLKVAEFKAAIIDWLE' A
#
# COMPACT_ATOMS: atom_id res chain seq x y z
N THR A 1 -5.84 -18.87 6.70
CA THR A 1 -6.01 -18.34 8.07
C THR A 1 -7.42 -17.81 8.37
N GLY A 2 -8.27 -17.53 7.37
CA GLY A 2 -9.60 -16.95 7.64
C GLY A 2 -9.59 -15.46 8.00
N ALA A 3 -8.41 -14.83 7.94
CA ALA A 3 -8.20 -13.40 8.18
C ALA A 3 -7.31 -12.81 7.07
N ILE A 4 -7.48 -11.53 6.78
CA ILE A 4 -6.68 -10.74 5.83
C ILE A 4 -6.13 -9.50 6.52
N MET A 5 -5.02 -8.96 6.01
CA MET A 5 -4.53 -7.63 6.38
C MET A 5 -5.12 -6.60 5.39
N ALA A 6 -5.60 -5.47 5.90
CA ALA A 6 -6.18 -4.41 5.08
C ALA A 6 -5.11 -3.40 4.67
N VAL A 7 -5.04 -3.04 3.39
CA VAL A 7 -4.13 -2.00 2.86
C VAL A 7 -4.93 -0.99 2.03
N PRO A 8 -5.63 -0.03 2.68
CA PRO A 8 -6.60 0.85 2.02
C PRO A 8 -6.04 1.75 0.92
N ALA A 9 -4.75 2.05 0.94
CA ALA A 9 -4.13 2.83 -0.12
C ALA A 9 -3.95 2.05 -1.43
N HIS A 10 -3.92 0.71 -1.39
CA HIS A 10 -3.55 -0.13 -2.53
C HIS A 10 -4.52 -1.28 -2.83
N ASP A 11 -5.62 -1.41 -2.09
CA ASP A 11 -6.75 -2.31 -2.38
C ASP A 11 -8.07 -1.52 -2.33
N ALA A 12 -8.84 -1.59 -3.42
CA ALA A 12 -10.09 -0.83 -3.57
C ALA A 12 -11.19 -1.23 -2.56
N ARG A 13 -11.22 -2.49 -2.11
CA ARG A 13 -12.20 -2.98 -1.13
C ARG A 13 -11.86 -2.46 0.26
N ASP A 14 -10.58 -2.50 0.61
CA ASP A 14 -10.07 -1.96 1.87
C ASP A 14 -10.23 -0.43 1.89
N HIS A 15 -10.05 0.23 0.75
CA HIS A 15 -10.28 1.66 0.60
C HIS A 15 -11.73 2.06 0.88
N ALA A 16 -12.69 1.36 0.25
CA ALA A 16 -14.11 1.61 0.48
C ALA A 16 -14.49 1.36 1.94
N PHE A 17 -13.91 0.33 2.57
CA PHE A 17 -14.09 0.05 3.99
C PHE A 17 -13.51 1.18 4.85
N ALA A 18 -12.25 1.56 4.63
CA ALA A 18 -11.58 2.62 5.38
C ALA A 18 -12.32 3.97 5.27
N ARG A 19 -12.78 4.35 4.07
CA ARG A 19 -13.58 5.55 3.88
C ARG A 19 -14.92 5.50 4.61
N LYS A 20 -15.60 4.35 4.60
CA LYS A 20 -16.88 4.17 5.29
C LYS A 20 -16.74 4.28 6.81
N PHE A 21 -15.64 3.77 7.36
CA PHE A 21 -15.40 3.69 8.80
C PHE A 21 -14.42 4.75 9.32
N ALA A 22 -14.03 5.71 8.47
CA ALA A 22 -13.06 6.76 8.78
C ALA A 22 -11.74 6.21 9.38
N LEU A 23 -11.22 5.16 8.75
CA LEU A 23 -9.90 4.60 9.08
C LEU A 23 -8.82 5.26 8.22
N ASP A 24 -7.59 5.23 8.74
CA ASP A 24 -6.45 5.85 8.07
C ASP A 24 -6.12 5.18 6.74
N ILE A 25 -5.83 6.02 5.73
CA ILE A 25 -5.40 5.58 4.40
C ILE A 25 -3.97 6.07 4.20
N ILE A 26 -3.01 5.17 4.43
CA ILE A 26 -1.57 5.48 4.42
C ILE A 26 -0.95 4.91 3.14
N PRO A 27 -0.42 5.77 2.23
CA PRO A 27 0.26 5.30 1.03
C PRO A 27 1.62 4.69 1.36
N VAL A 28 1.89 3.51 0.83
CA VAL A 28 3.19 2.83 0.93
C VAL A 28 3.84 2.56 -0.43
N ILE A 29 3.10 2.74 -1.53
CA ILE A 29 3.62 2.77 -2.90
C ILE A 29 3.39 4.17 -3.45
N SER A 30 4.44 4.74 -4.05
CA SER A 30 4.34 6.04 -4.71
C SER A 30 3.36 5.98 -5.88
N THR A 31 2.52 7.00 -5.99
CA THR A 31 1.52 7.13 -7.05
C THR A 31 2.01 8.13 -8.10
N PRO A 32 1.58 8.02 -9.36
CA PRO A 32 1.88 9.04 -10.37
C PRO A 32 1.31 10.40 -9.94
N GLY A 33 1.96 11.47 -10.43
CA GLY A 33 1.55 12.84 -10.13
C GLY A 33 0.09 13.09 -10.52
N GLY A 34 -0.69 13.61 -9.58
CA GLY A 34 -2.11 13.91 -9.77
C GLY A 34 -3.07 12.81 -9.29
N HIS A 35 -2.57 11.65 -8.86
CA HIS A 35 -3.40 10.64 -8.19
C HIS A 35 -3.64 11.03 -6.74
N ASP A 36 -4.90 11.18 -6.34
CA ASP A 36 -5.29 11.43 -4.95
C ASP A 36 -5.61 10.10 -4.24
N ILE A 37 -4.68 9.64 -3.42
CA ILE A 37 -4.82 8.39 -2.67
C ILE A 37 -5.95 8.41 -1.64
N GLN A 38 -6.43 9.58 -1.24
CA GLN A 38 -7.57 9.72 -0.32
C GLN A 38 -8.91 9.57 -1.06
N ALA A 39 -8.93 9.84 -2.37
CA ALA A 39 -10.10 9.68 -3.21
C ALA A 39 -10.26 8.23 -3.73
N GLU A 40 -9.15 7.63 -4.16
CA GLU A 40 -9.12 6.30 -4.79
C GLU A 40 -7.81 5.55 -4.49
N ALA A 41 -7.90 4.24 -4.24
CA ALA A 41 -6.73 3.38 -4.07
C ALA A 41 -5.87 3.29 -5.35
N TRP A 42 -4.55 3.32 -5.18
CA TRP A 42 -3.61 3.10 -6.27
C TRP A 42 -3.13 1.65 -6.29
N THR A 43 -3.57 0.89 -7.29
CA THR A 43 -3.21 -0.53 -7.46
C THR A 43 -2.08 -0.76 -8.48
N GLY A 44 -1.48 0.32 -8.99
CA GLY A 44 -0.39 0.25 -9.95
C GLY A 44 0.98 0.12 -9.28
N ASP A 45 2.02 0.12 -10.11
CA ASP A 45 3.39 0.07 -9.63
C ASP A 45 3.94 1.46 -9.29
N GLY A 46 4.92 1.46 -8.39
CA GLY A 46 5.70 2.61 -7.98
C GLY A 46 6.83 2.17 -7.03
N PRO A 47 7.81 3.04 -6.76
CA PRO A 47 8.75 2.79 -5.67
C PRO A 47 8.02 2.78 -4.32
N ALA A 48 8.46 1.94 -3.40
CA ALA A 48 8.01 1.93 -2.02
C ALA A 48 8.33 3.27 -1.34
N ILE A 49 7.41 3.73 -0.49
CA ILE A 49 7.53 4.94 0.34
C ILE A 49 6.96 4.64 1.74
N ASN A 50 7.32 5.43 2.74
CA ASN A 50 6.81 5.28 4.12
C ASN A 50 7.01 3.86 4.69
N SER A 51 8.02 3.14 4.21
CA SER A 51 8.31 1.74 4.47
C SER A 51 9.72 1.55 5.07
N GLY A 52 10.36 2.63 5.53
CA GLY A 52 11.61 2.57 6.29
C GLY A 52 12.81 2.21 5.43
N GLU A 53 13.56 1.17 5.80
CA GLU A 53 14.74 0.71 5.05
C GLU A 53 14.43 0.17 3.65
N PHE A 54 13.16 -0.09 3.37
CA PHE A 54 12.69 -0.60 2.08
C PHE A 54 12.24 0.50 1.11
N ASP A 55 12.31 1.77 1.51
CA ASP A 55 11.95 2.90 0.65
C ASP A 55 12.79 2.93 -0.64
N GLY A 56 12.15 3.28 -1.75
CA GLY A 56 12.78 3.35 -3.07
C GLY A 56 12.81 2.03 -3.85
N LEU A 57 12.58 0.89 -3.19
CA LEU A 57 12.52 -0.41 -3.86
C LEU A 57 11.31 -0.51 -4.80
N LYS A 58 11.47 -1.19 -5.94
CA LYS A 58 10.33 -1.52 -6.80
C LYS A 58 9.48 -2.61 -6.14
N VAL A 59 8.18 -2.65 -6.42
CA VAL A 59 7.22 -3.60 -5.83
C VAL A 59 7.72 -5.06 -5.81
N ALA A 60 8.35 -5.53 -6.90
CA ALA A 60 8.87 -6.90 -6.95
C ALA A 60 10.03 -7.14 -5.97
N GLU A 61 10.99 -6.23 -5.91
CA GLU A 61 12.13 -6.27 -4.98
C GLU A 61 11.66 -6.08 -3.53
N PHE A 62 10.71 -5.16 -3.32
CA PHE A 62 10.12 -4.89 -2.02
C PHE A 62 9.40 -6.12 -1.45
N LYS A 63 8.63 -6.83 -2.28
CA LYS A 63 7.97 -8.08 -1.86
C LYS A 63 8.99 -9.14 -1.43
N ALA A 64 10.07 -9.32 -2.20
CA ALA A 64 11.11 -10.28 -1.84
C ALA A 64 11.80 -9.89 -0.53
N ALA A 65 12.19 -8.62 -0.38
CA ALA A 65 12.84 -8.12 0.83
C ALA A 65 11.97 -8.27 2.09
N ILE A 66 10.66 -8.01 1.99
CA ILE A 66 9.73 -8.18 3.12
C ILE A 66 9.51 -9.65 3.47
N ILE A 67 9.47 -10.55 2.48
CA ILE A 67 9.39 -12.00 2.74
C ILE A 67 10.63 -12.44 3.52
N ASP A 68 11.82 -12.11 3.02
CA ASP A 68 13.09 -12.48 3.65
C ASP A 68 13.23 -11.90 5.07
N TRP A 69 12.68 -10.71 5.32
CA TRP A 69 12.70 -10.07 6.64
C TRP A 69 11.72 -10.71 7.65
N LEU A 70 10.62 -11.28 7.17
CA LEU A 70 9.57 -11.88 8.02
C LEU A 70 9.84 -13.35 8.39
N GLU A 71 10.71 -14.05 7.67
CA GLU A 71 11.14 -15.43 7.96
C GLU A 71 12.00 -15.54 9.23
#